data_AF-A0A1B7N953-F1
#
_entry.id   AF-A0A1B7N953-F1
#
_cell.length_a   1.000
_cell.length_b   1.000
_cell.length_c   1.000
_cell.angle_alpha   90.00
_cell.angle_beta   90.00
_cell.angle_gamma   90.00
#
_symmetry.space_group_name_H-M   'P 1'
#
loop_
_entity.id
_entity.type
_entity.pdbx_description
1 polymer ?
#
loop_
_entity_poly.entity_id
_entity_poly.type
_entity_poly.pdbx_seq_one_letter_code
_entity_poly.pdbx_strand_id
1 'polypeptide(L)' 'MYRVRRIYHQDGTGWTFRPDSVIPLTAVTCAIEFIPVFSSKLDRTTTTANSMEVCDEYYLNMFSDNKVFHTMHTDLM' A
#
# COMPACT_ATOMS: atom_id res chain seq x y z
N MET A 1 13.05 -2.47 -3.97
CA MET A 1 11.74 -1.80 -3.86
C MET A 1 10.91 -2.07 -5.11
N TYR A 2 9.71 -2.62 -4.97
CA TYR A 2 8.79 -2.90 -6.10
C TYR A 2 7.73 -1.81 -6.19
N ARG A 3 7.26 -1.51 -7.40
CA ARG A 3 6.08 -0.64 -7.61
C ARG A 3 4.91 -1.53 -8.00
N VAL A 4 3.79 -1.36 -7.30
CA VAL A 4 2.55 -2.06 -7.60
C VAL A 4 1.49 -1.04 -8.00
N ARG A 5 0.63 -1.45 -8.92
CA ARG A 5 -0.56 -0.69 -9.32
C ARG A 5 -1.79 -1.46 -8.92
N ARG A 6 -2.80 -0.75 -8.42
CA ARG A 6 -4.10 -1.31 -8.10
C ARG A 6 -4.81 -1.78 -9.35
N ILE A 7 -5.54 -2.88 -9.19
CA ILE A 7 -6.34 -3.49 -10.25
C ILE A 7 -7.79 -3.11 -10.00
N TYR A 8 -8.44 -2.61 -11.04
CA TYR A 8 -9.88 -2.39 -11.08
C TYR A 8 -10.52 -3.53 -11.87
N HIS A 9 -11.60 -4.09 -11.34
CA HIS A 9 -12.35 -5.13 -12.05
C HIS A 9 -13.54 -4.47 -12.73
N GLN A 10 -13.75 -4.81 -14.00
CA GLN A 10 -15.02 -4.51 -14.67
C GLN A 10 -16.00 -5.62 -14.33
N ASP A 11 -17.20 -5.24 -13.92
CA ASP A 11 -18.33 -6.15 -13.95
C ASP A 11 -18.86 -6.32 -15.39
N GLY A 12 -19.68 -7.34 -15.62
CA GLY A 12 -20.31 -7.60 -16.92
C GLY A 12 -21.28 -6.50 -17.37
N THR A 13 -21.48 -5.45 -16.56
CA THR A 13 -22.31 -4.28 -16.88
C THR A 13 -21.48 -3.06 -17.29
N GLY A 14 -20.14 -3.19 -17.32
CA GLY A 14 -19.21 -2.13 -17.72
C GLY A 14 -18.77 -1.22 -16.57
N TRP A 15 -19.27 -1.44 -15.35
CA TRP A 15 -18.85 -0.68 -14.17
C TRP A 15 -17.54 -1.21 -13.64
N THR A 16 -16.60 -0.31 -13.36
CA THR A 16 -15.35 -0.63 -12.66
C THR A 16 -15.57 -0.54 -11.17
N PHE A 17 -15.30 -1.62 -10.44
CA PHE A 17 -15.33 -1.64 -8.99
C PHE A 17 -13.96 -1.99 -8.41
N ARG A 18 -13.74 -1.52 -7.19
CA ARG A 18 -12.57 -1.84 -6.37
C ARG A 18 -12.89 -3.11 -5.58
N PRO A 19 -12.16 -4.22 -5.77
CA PRO A 19 -12.29 -5.36 -4.87
C PRO A 19 -11.76 -4.97 -3.50
N ASP A 20 -12.63 -5.04 -2.49
CA ASP A 20 -12.25 -4.95 -1.10
C ASP A 20 -12.59 -6.25 -0.37
N SER A 21 -11.83 -6.55 0.67
CA SER A 21 -12.06 -7.69 1.52
C SER A 21 -11.67 -7.33 2.94
N VAL A 22 -12.55 -7.58 3.90
CA VAL A 22 -12.22 -7.49 5.32
C VAL A 22 -11.49 -8.77 5.71
N ILE A 23 -10.20 -8.66 6.02
CA ILE A 23 -9.37 -9.80 6.44
C ILE A 23 -9.20 -9.73 7.96
N PRO A 24 -9.51 -10.81 8.71
CA PRO A 24 -9.22 -10.86 10.14
C PRO A 24 -7.72 -10.66 10.41
N LEU A 25 -7.37 -9.83 11.40
CA LEU A 25 -5.97 -9.57 11.76
C LEU A 25 -5.20 -10.86 12.11
N THR A 26 -5.89 -11.86 12.68
CA THR A 26 -5.31 -13.17 13.00
C THR A 26 -4.92 -13.98 11.77
N ALA A 27 -5.42 -13.63 10.58
CA ALA A 27 -5.07 -14.27 9.31
C ALA A 27 -3.94 -13.52 8.57
N VAL A 28 -3.45 -12.41 9.11
CA VAL A 28 -2.38 -11.61 8.49
C VAL A 28 -1.02 -12.08 9.02
N THR A 29 -0.30 -12.87 8.21
CA THR A 29 1.04 -13.35 8.57
C THR A 29 2.11 -12.26 8.49
N CYS A 30 2.02 -11.40 7.47
CA CYS A 30 2.93 -10.27 7.26
C CYS A 30 2.13 -9.08 6.74
N ALA A 31 2.05 -8.01 7.53
CA ALA A 31 1.59 -6.72 7.02
C ALA A 31 2.68 -6.11 6.15
N ILE A 32 2.29 -5.59 4.99
CA ILE A 32 3.20 -4.89 4.07
C ILE A 32 2.80 -3.42 4.06
N GLU A 33 3.78 -2.55 4.19
CA GLU A 33 3.55 -1.11 4.11
C GLU A 33 3.53 -0.67 2.64
N PHE A 34 2.47 0.04 2.27
CA PHE A 34 2.35 0.67 0.97
C PHE A 34 2.66 2.16 1.10
N ILE A 35 3.64 2.63 0.32
CA ILE A 35 3.98 4.05 0.25
C ILE A 35 3.32 4.61 -1.02
N PRO A 36 2.31 5.50 -0.93
CA PRO A 36 1.64 6.05 -2.09
C PRO A 36 2.62 6.80 -2.99
N VAL A 37 2.53 6.55 -4.29
CA VAL A 37 3.30 7.29 -5.30
C VAL A 37 2.47 8.49 -5.73
N PHE A 38 2.85 9.67 -5.25
CA PHE A 38 2.25 10.90 -5.71
C PHE A 38 2.78 11.24 -7.11
N SER A 39 1.89 11.29 -8.09
CA SER A 39 2.24 11.75 -9.43
C SER A 39 2.55 13.25 -9.44
N SER A 40 3.02 13.77 -10.59
CA SER A 40 3.28 15.21 -10.79
C SER A 40 2.06 16.10 -10.55
N LYS A 41 0.84 15.53 -10.60
CA LYS A 41 -0.40 16.18 -10.20
C LYS A 41 -0.79 15.65 -8.81
N LEU A 42 -0.28 16.31 -7.78
CA LEU A 42 -0.71 16.05 -6.41
C LEU A 42 -2.16 16.49 -6.25
N ASP A 43 -3.07 15.54 -6.08
CA ASP A 43 -4.43 15.86 -5.67
C ASP A 43 -4.38 16.43 -4.24
N ARG A 44 -4.66 17.72 -4.12
CA ARG A 44 -4.61 18.46 -2.84
C ARG A 44 -5.67 18.01 -1.84
N THR A 45 -6.62 17.19 -2.26
CA THR A 45 -7.59 16.55 -1.37
C THR A 45 -7.06 15.27 -0.73
N THR A 46 -5.87 14.82 -1.15
CA THR A 46 -5.21 13.65 -0.57
C THR A 46 -4.67 13.99 0.81
N THR A 47 -5.10 13.22 1.80
CA THR A 47 -4.68 13.28 3.20
C THR A 47 -4.11 11.92 3.59
N THR A 48 -3.47 11.83 4.76
CA THR A 48 -3.04 10.54 5.31
C THR A 48 -4.21 9.59 5.54
N ALA A 49 -5.42 10.11 5.76
CA ALA A 49 -6.62 9.32 5.99
C ALA A 49 -7.20 8.70 4.72
N ASN A 50 -6.97 9.29 3.54
CA ASN A 50 -7.58 8.83 2.28
C ASN A 50 -6.59 8.47 1.16
N SER A 51 -5.28 8.59 1.41
CA SER A 51 -4.23 8.25 0.43
C SER A 51 -4.27 6.78 0.00
N MET A 52 -4.78 5.91 0.87
CA MET A 52 -5.06 4.51 0.57
C MET A 52 -6.37 4.30 -0.18
N GLU A 53 -7.18 5.31 -0.47
CA GLU A 53 -8.30 5.18 -1.42
C GLU A 53 -8.02 5.90 -2.74
N VAL A 54 -7.35 7.04 -2.69
CA VAL A 54 -7.17 7.94 -3.83
C VAL A 54 -5.99 7.54 -4.73
N CYS A 55 -4.93 6.95 -4.18
CA CYS A 55 -3.77 6.56 -4.99
C CYS A 55 -4.00 5.20 -5.68
N ASP A 56 -3.50 5.09 -6.91
CA ASP A 56 -3.53 3.83 -7.68
C ASP A 56 -2.18 3.11 -7.66
N GLU A 57 -1.12 3.80 -7.28
CA GLU A 57 0.25 3.31 -7.37
C GLU A 57 0.95 3.46 -6.04
N TYR A 58 1.68 2.40 -5.67
CA TYR A 58 2.34 2.29 -4.39
C TYR A 58 3.72 1.68 -4.57
N TYR A 59 4.69 2.17 -3.82
CA TYR A 59 5.89 1.41 -3.55
C TYR A 59 5.59 0.39 -2.45
N LEU A 60 5.99 -0.85 -2.69
CA LEU A 60 5.96 -1.92 -1.72
C LEU A 60 7.19 -1.75 -0.82
N ASN A 61 6.97 -1.33 0.42
CA ASN A 61 8.03 -1.36 1.42
C ASN A 61 8.15 -2.80 1.92
N MET A 62 9.18 -3.50 1.44
CA MET A 62 9.38 -4.90 1.76
C MET A 62 10.00 -4.99 3.15
N PHE A 63 9.36 -5.72 4.07
CA PHE A 63 9.77 -5.85 5.47
C PHE A 63 11.22 -6.35 5.65
N SER A 64 11.86 -6.93 4.62
CA SER A 64 13.30 -7.23 4.62
C SER A 64 14.16 -6.00 4.86
N ASP A 65 13.77 -4.85 4.30
CA ASP A 65 14.51 -3.58 4.46
C ASP A 65 14.31 -3.03 5.89
N ASN A 66 13.12 -3.25 6.47
CA ASN A 66 12.80 -2.87 7.84
C ASN A 66 13.44 -3.80 8.88
N LYS A 67 13.66 -5.08 8.56
CA LYS A 67 14.41 -6.02 9.40
C LYS A 67 15.88 -5.64 9.49
N VAL A 68 16.50 -5.22 8.38
CA VAL A 68 17.87 -4.70 8.39
C VAL A 68 17.94 -3.42 9.24
N PHE A 69 16.98 -2.51 9.09
CA PHE A 69 16.89 -1.32 9.92
C PHE A 69 16.73 -1.65 11.41
N HIS A 70 15.78 -2.51 11.78
CA HIS A 70 15.58 -2.90 13.18
C HIS A 70 16.75 -3.69 13.75
N THR A 71 17.35 -4.63 13.02
CA THR A 71 18.55 -5.33 13.48
C THR A 71 19.71 -4.35 13.69
N MET A 72 20.01 -3.48 12.72
CA MET A 72 21.09 -2.50 12.85
C MET A 72 20.84 -1.44 13.93
N HIS A 73 19.57 -1.06 14.17
CA HIS A 73 19.25 -0.04 15.17
C HIS A 73 19.12 -0.61 16.59
N THR A 74 18.85 -1.92 16.72
CA THR A 74 18.80 -2.63 18.02
C THR A 74 20.18 -3.10 18.46
N ASP A 75 21.08 -3.44 17.52
CA ASP A 75 22.45 -3.88 17.82
C ASP A 75 23.44 -2.72 18.08
N LEU A 76 23.01 -1.47 17.89
CA LEU A 76 23.79 -0.24 18.16
C LEU A 76 23.36 0.51 19.44
N MET A 77 22.50 -0.10 20.27
CA MET A 77 22.18 0.32 21.63
C MET A 77 22.66 -0.74 22.63
#